data_AF-A0A9W8TQ08-F1
#
_entry.id   AF-A0A9W8TQ08-F1
#
_cell.length_a   1.000
_cell.length_b   1.000
_cell.length_c   1.000
_cell.angle_alpha   90.00
_cell.angle_beta   90.00
_cell.angle_gamma   90.00
#
_symmetry.space_group_name_H-M   'P 1'
#
loop_
_entity.id
_entity.type
_entity.pdbx_description
1 polymer ?
#
loop_
_entity_poly.entity_id
_entity_poly.type
_entity_poly.pdbx_seq_one_letter_code
_entity_poly.pdbx_strand_id
1 'polypeptide(L)'
;MFARPRPKKLLAPPPKKRKRHHTVEEIKFDDDARAEYLTGFHKRKLQRAKHAQEQAAERARQERIEARKQIREDRRRQVEEHVQSVNDALKQAAQAGYIDSEGDESSDDSAEEWGGFEDTSGQQDAIDHEEEYIDEDRFTTVTVESVHVSKDGLTSSRPDAEDSAEEEEKKEKKTTIEPEKTRDGNNGAPKKKKQKFRYETKLERKITNIKQKAKNKRRPRD
;
A
#
# COMPACT_ATOMS: atom_id res chain seq x y z
N MET A 1 -13.58 64.93 18.44
CA MET A 1 -14.21 63.77 19.10
C MET A 1 -13.11 62.78 19.48
N PHE A 2 -12.86 62.56 20.78
CA PHE A 2 -11.77 61.69 21.23
C PHE A 2 -12.17 60.21 21.08
N ALA A 3 -11.35 59.42 20.38
CA ALA A 3 -11.59 57.99 20.21
C ALA A 3 -11.55 57.28 21.57
N ARG A 4 -12.60 56.54 21.91
CA ARG A 4 -12.67 55.77 23.16
C ARG A 4 -11.61 54.65 23.12
N PRO A 5 -10.80 54.47 24.17
CA PRO A 5 -9.77 53.44 24.18
C PRO A 5 -10.41 52.04 24.16
N ARG A 6 -9.86 51.14 23.36
CA ARG A 6 -10.33 49.75 23.27
C ARG A 6 -10.19 49.06 24.65
N PRO A 7 -11.21 48.33 25.13
CA PRO A 7 -11.13 47.63 26.39
C PRO A 7 -10.03 46.56 26.32
N LYS A 8 -9.10 46.60 27.27
CA LYS A 8 -8.04 45.60 27.40
C LYS A 8 -8.70 44.27 27.77
N LYS A 9 -8.59 43.25 26.90
CA LYS A 9 -9.01 41.89 27.22
C LYS A 9 -8.21 41.43 28.44
N LEU A 10 -8.89 41.21 29.58
CA LEU A 10 -8.28 40.55 30.72
C LEU A 10 -7.81 39.19 30.23
N LEU A 11 -6.52 38.91 30.42
CA LEU A 11 -5.87 37.67 30.00
C LEU A 11 -6.52 36.52 30.77
N ALA A 12 -7.56 35.93 30.19
CA ALA A 12 -8.21 34.77 30.77
C ALA A 12 -7.14 33.69 30.99
N PRO A 13 -7.10 33.05 32.18
CA PRO A 13 -6.12 32.00 32.44
C PRO A 13 -6.25 30.92 31.37
N PRO A 14 -5.14 30.39 30.85
CA PRO A 14 -5.16 29.45 29.74
C PRO A 14 -6.07 28.25 30.11
N PRO A 15 -6.97 27.82 29.20
CA PRO A 15 -7.93 26.78 29.52
C PRO A 15 -7.18 25.49 29.87
N LYS A 16 -7.38 25.00 31.10
CA LYS A 16 -6.80 23.75 31.62
C LYS A 16 -7.44 22.53 30.92
N LYS A 17 -7.24 22.38 29.62
CA LYS A 17 -7.75 21.25 28.81
C LYS A 17 -6.78 20.08 28.72
N ARG A 18 -5.76 20.02 29.58
CA ARG A 18 -4.96 18.79 29.70
C ARG A 18 -5.80 17.82 30.52
N LYS A 19 -6.39 16.82 29.85
CA LYS A 19 -7.02 15.66 30.50
C LYS A 19 -6.03 15.15 31.55
N ARG A 20 -6.34 15.37 32.83
CA ARG A 20 -5.56 14.77 33.91
C ARG A 20 -5.92 13.29 33.87
N HIS A 21 -4.96 12.47 33.44
CA HIS A 21 -5.08 11.03 33.63
C HIS A 21 -5.33 10.80 35.13
N HIS A 22 -6.27 9.91 35.43
CA HIS A 22 -6.68 9.57 36.79
C HIS A 22 -5.43 9.40 37.66
N THR A 23 -5.38 10.15 38.76
CA THR A 23 -4.39 9.93 39.81
C THR A 23 -4.66 8.55 40.38
N VAL A 24 -3.78 7.60 40.10
CA VAL A 24 -3.85 6.25 40.67
C VAL A 24 -3.79 6.41 42.20
N GLU A 25 -4.84 5.97 42.89
CA GLU A 25 -5.01 6.19 44.34
C GLU A 25 -4.00 5.38 45.17
N GLU A 26 -3.59 4.20 44.67
CA GLU A 26 -2.61 3.32 45.32
C GLU A 26 -1.65 2.71 44.31
N ILE A 27 -0.35 2.90 44.52
CA ILE A 27 0.71 2.24 43.73
C ILE A 27 1.25 1.08 44.56
N LYS A 28 0.85 -0.14 44.21
CA LYS A 28 1.46 -1.35 44.79
C LYS A 28 2.79 -1.58 44.10
N PHE A 29 3.87 -1.58 44.88
CA PHE A 29 5.21 -1.83 44.38
C PHE A 29 5.51 -3.32 44.48
N ASP A 30 5.78 -3.94 43.34
CA ASP A 30 6.17 -5.34 43.25
C ASP A 30 7.69 -5.43 43.02
N ASP A 31 8.39 -5.96 44.02
CA ASP A 31 9.85 -6.08 43.99
C ASP A 31 10.33 -7.07 42.93
N ASP A 32 9.54 -8.09 42.60
CA ASP A 32 9.88 -9.08 41.58
C ASP A 32 9.78 -8.45 40.18
N ALA A 33 8.67 -7.76 39.90
CA ALA A 33 8.50 -6.99 38.66
C ALA A 33 9.61 -5.92 38.51
N ARG A 34 10.04 -5.32 39.62
CA ARG A 34 11.16 -4.38 39.63
C ARG A 34 12.49 -5.07 39.30
N ALA A 35 12.76 -6.24 39.87
CA ALA A 35 13.97 -7.01 39.59
C ALA A 35 14.03 -7.43 38.11
N GLU A 36 12.91 -7.89 37.55
CA GLU A 36 12.77 -8.18 36.11
C GLU A 36 12.92 -6.93 35.26
N TYR A 37 12.41 -5.79 35.71
CA TYR A 37 12.62 -4.50 35.04
C TYR A 37 14.09 -4.05 35.12
N LEU A 38 14.80 -4.26 36.21
CA LEU A 38 16.21 -3.84 36.27
C LEU A 38 17.13 -4.75 35.45
N THR A 39 16.87 -6.05 35.41
CA THR A 39 17.74 -7.03 34.73
C THR A 39 17.32 -7.29 33.27
N GLY A 40 16.04 -7.18 32.96
CA GLY A 40 15.45 -7.55 31.66
C GLY A 40 15.53 -6.49 30.55
N PHE A 41 16.55 -5.61 30.52
CA PHE A 41 16.63 -4.52 29.54
C PHE A 41 16.54 -4.99 28.09
N HIS A 42 17.19 -6.10 27.76
CA HIS A 42 17.11 -6.69 26.41
C HIS A 42 15.69 -7.15 26.09
N LYS A 43 15.03 -7.85 27.03
CA LYS A 43 13.63 -8.28 26.90
C LYS A 43 12.70 -7.09 26.63
N ARG A 44 12.85 -5.99 27.39
CA ARG A 44 12.05 -4.76 27.16
C ARG A 44 12.36 -4.07 25.85
N LYS A 45 13.61 -4.05 25.42
CA LYS A 45 13.97 -3.48 24.11
C LYS A 45 13.30 -4.26 22.98
N LEU A 46 13.32 -5.59 23.07
CA LEU A 46 12.61 -6.45 22.12
C LEU A 46 11.09 -6.26 22.19
N GLN A 47 10.51 -6.21 23.39
CA GLN A 47 9.07 -5.94 23.56
C GLN A 47 8.66 -4.59 22.96
N ARG A 48 9.44 -3.52 23.18
CA ARG A 48 9.18 -2.22 22.54
C ARG A 48 9.24 -2.29 21.03
N ALA A 49 10.22 -3.01 20.48
CA ALA A 49 10.33 -3.20 19.04
C ALA A 49 9.14 -3.98 18.47
N LYS A 50 8.73 -5.07 19.14
CA LYS A 50 7.56 -5.88 18.78
C LYS A 50 6.27 -5.06 18.85
N HIS A 51 6.05 -4.37 19.96
CA HIS A 51 4.87 -3.52 20.14
C HIS A 51 4.81 -2.41 19.08
N ALA A 52 5.94 -1.80 18.72
CA ALA A 52 5.98 -0.82 17.62
C ALA A 52 5.63 -1.45 16.26
N GLN A 53 6.07 -2.69 16.01
CA GLN A 53 5.70 -3.44 14.81
C GLN A 53 4.22 -3.82 14.80
N GLU A 54 3.69 -4.30 15.92
CA GLU A 54 2.28 -4.65 16.10
C GLU A 54 1.38 -3.43 15.88
N GLN A 55 1.68 -2.29 16.50
CA GLN A 55 0.94 -1.05 16.28
C GLN A 55 1.00 -0.57 14.83
N ALA A 56 2.15 -0.71 14.16
CA ALA A 56 2.26 -0.36 12.75
C ALA A 56 1.41 -1.30 11.87
N ALA A 57 1.39 -2.60 12.18
CA ALA A 57 0.59 -3.59 11.48
C ALA A 57 -0.93 -3.36 11.70
N GLU A 58 -1.34 -3.04 12.92
CA GLU A 58 -2.73 -2.70 13.24
C GLU A 58 -3.20 -1.46 12.48
N ARG A 59 -2.40 -0.40 12.46
CA ARG A 59 -2.71 0.82 11.69
C ARG A 59 -2.80 0.53 10.20
N ALA A 60 -1.83 -0.18 9.63
CA ALA A 60 -1.85 -0.55 8.22
C ALA A 60 -3.09 -1.40 7.85
N ARG A 61 -3.54 -2.28 8.76
CA ARG A 61 -4.78 -3.05 8.59
C ARG A 61 -6.00 -2.15 8.60
N GLN A 62 -6.09 -1.22 9.56
CA GLN A 62 -7.19 -0.25 9.65
C GLN A 62 -7.25 0.62 8.40
N GLU A 63 -6.12 1.18 7.96
CA GLU A 63 -6.02 1.99 6.74
C GLU A 63 -6.48 1.22 5.49
N ARG A 64 -6.11 -0.07 5.36
CA ARG A 64 -6.60 -0.93 4.25
C ARG A 64 -8.11 -1.14 4.29
N ILE A 65 -8.69 -1.31 5.48
CA ILE A 65 -10.14 -1.50 5.65
C ILE A 65 -10.87 -0.20 5.30
N GLU A 66 -10.37 0.93 5.80
CA GLU A 66 -10.90 2.26 5.51
C GLU A 66 -10.83 2.59 4.02
N ALA A 67 -9.69 2.35 3.37
CA ALA A 67 -9.53 2.55 1.93
C ALA A 67 -10.52 1.69 1.12
N ARG A 68 -10.69 0.41 1.48
CA ARG A 68 -11.70 -0.46 0.84
C ARG A 68 -13.12 0.04 1.06
N LYS A 69 -13.42 0.58 2.25
CA LYS A 69 -14.72 1.15 2.56
C LYS A 69 -14.97 2.41 1.72
N GLN A 70 -13.99 3.30 1.61
CA GLN A 70 -14.06 4.50 0.76
C GLN A 70 -14.33 4.13 -0.69
N ILE A 71 -13.58 3.17 -1.26
CA ILE A 71 -13.80 2.72 -2.65
C ILE A 71 -15.24 2.20 -2.85
N ARG A 72 -15.80 1.48 -1.87
CA ARG A 72 -17.18 0.99 -1.96
C ARG A 72 -18.19 2.14 -1.86
N GLU A 73 -17.96 3.09 -0.97
CA GLU A 73 -18.81 4.27 -0.82
C GLU A 73 -18.77 5.15 -2.07
N ASP A 74 -17.59 5.37 -2.65
CA ASP A 74 -17.41 6.12 -3.90
C ASP A 74 -18.14 5.45 -5.06
N ARG A 75 -18.00 4.12 -5.23
CA ARG A 75 -18.74 3.37 -6.26
C ARG A 75 -20.24 3.47 -6.06
N ARG A 76 -20.71 3.30 -4.82
CA ARG A 76 -22.14 3.42 -4.50
C ARG A 76 -22.66 4.81 -4.86
N ARG A 77 -21.90 5.85 -4.49
CA ARG A 77 -22.24 7.24 -4.79
C ARG A 77 -22.28 7.51 -6.30
N GLN A 78 -21.31 7.01 -7.06
CA GLN A 78 -21.30 7.12 -8.52
C GLN A 78 -22.54 6.48 -9.16
N VAL A 79 -22.94 5.31 -8.66
CA VAL A 79 -24.18 4.64 -9.12
C VAL A 79 -25.41 5.46 -8.75
N GLU A 80 -25.50 5.96 -7.52
CA GLU A 80 -26.63 6.81 -7.07
C GLU A 80 -26.73 8.10 -7.91
N GLU A 81 -25.61 8.79 -8.15
CA GLU A 81 -25.53 9.98 -9.00
C GLU A 81 -25.93 9.67 -10.45
N HIS A 82 -25.50 8.52 -10.98
CA HIS A 82 -25.86 8.09 -12.33
C HIS A 82 -27.37 7.82 -12.44
N VAL A 83 -27.95 7.05 -11.52
CA VAL A 83 -29.40 6.77 -11.50
C VAL A 83 -30.19 8.06 -11.36
N GLN A 84 -29.76 8.99 -10.51
CA GLN A 84 -30.38 10.31 -10.41
C GLN A 84 -30.31 11.07 -11.75
N SER A 85 -29.14 11.09 -12.40
CA SER A 85 -28.98 11.77 -13.70
C SER A 85 -29.88 11.18 -14.80
N VAL A 86 -30.04 9.84 -14.84
CA VAL A 86 -30.91 9.16 -15.81
C VAL A 86 -32.37 9.46 -15.51
N ASN A 87 -32.78 9.39 -14.24
CA ASN A 87 -34.14 9.72 -13.82
C ASN A 87 -34.48 11.18 -14.13
N ASP A 88 -33.54 12.10 -13.94
CA ASP A 88 -33.74 13.51 -14.27
C ASP A 88 -33.82 13.74 -15.78
N ALA A 89 -33.00 13.04 -16.58
CA ALA A 89 -33.10 13.07 -18.04
C ALA A 89 -34.45 12.52 -18.54
N LEU A 90 -34.94 11.41 -17.96
CA LEU A 90 -36.25 10.85 -18.28
C LEU A 90 -37.39 11.80 -17.90
N LYS A 91 -37.32 12.43 -16.73
CA LYS A 91 -38.30 13.46 -16.32
C LYS A 91 -38.29 14.66 -17.28
N GLN A 92 -37.10 15.13 -17.69
CA GLN A 92 -36.97 16.22 -18.66
C GLN A 92 -37.54 15.83 -20.03
N ALA A 93 -37.29 14.61 -20.50
CA ALA A 93 -37.83 14.09 -21.75
C ALA A 93 -39.37 13.94 -21.71
N ALA A 94 -39.91 13.45 -20.59
CA ALA A 94 -41.35 13.39 -20.36
C ALA A 94 -41.99 14.80 -20.34
N GLN A 95 -41.34 15.77 -19.66
CA GLN A 95 -41.79 17.16 -19.66
C GLN A 95 -41.71 17.82 -21.04
N ALA A 96 -40.74 17.42 -21.87
CA ALA A 96 -40.61 17.87 -23.26
C ALA A 96 -41.56 17.14 -24.22
N GLY A 97 -42.38 16.20 -23.75
CA GLY A 97 -43.36 15.46 -24.56
C GLY A 97 -42.75 14.41 -25.49
N TYR A 98 -41.51 13.97 -25.22
CA TYR A 98 -40.83 12.95 -26.04
C TYR A 98 -41.15 11.51 -25.60
N ILE A 99 -41.69 11.34 -24.38
CA ILE A 99 -42.13 10.06 -23.82
C ILE A 99 -43.62 10.20 -23.50
N ASP A 100 -44.46 9.46 -24.24
CA ASP A 100 -45.90 9.36 -24.01
C ASP A 100 -46.16 8.35 -22.88
N SER A 101 -46.86 8.77 -21.83
CA SER A 101 -47.04 8.02 -20.58
C SER A 101 -48.26 7.08 -20.64
N GLU A 102 -48.49 6.42 -21.77
CA GLU A 102 -49.59 5.48 -22.00
C GLU A 102 -48.99 4.21 -22.64
N GLY A 103 -48.53 3.28 -21.80
CA GLY A 103 -47.86 2.06 -22.20
C GLY A 103 -47.60 1.12 -21.03
N ASP A 104 -48.61 0.96 -20.18
CA ASP A 104 -48.76 -0.23 -19.35
C ASP A 104 -49.16 -1.37 -20.30
N GLU A 105 -48.25 -2.32 -20.54
CA GLU A 105 -48.50 -3.75 -20.84
C GLU A 105 -47.22 -4.38 -21.42
N SER A 106 -46.53 -5.15 -20.59
CA SER A 106 -46.35 -6.59 -20.82
C SER A 106 -45.27 -7.09 -19.86
N SER A 107 -45.77 -7.59 -18.73
CA SER A 107 -45.13 -8.64 -17.97
C SER A 107 -45.05 -9.88 -18.87
N ASP A 108 -43.94 -10.09 -19.55
CA ASP A 108 -43.57 -11.42 -20.08
C ASP A 108 -42.36 -11.95 -19.32
N ASP A 109 -42.67 -12.85 -18.41
CA ASP A 109 -41.79 -13.59 -17.50
C ASP A 109 -41.06 -14.69 -18.30
N SER A 110 -40.20 -14.26 -19.22
CA SER A 110 -39.19 -15.13 -19.80
C SER A 110 -37.91 -14.95 -18.99
N ALA A 111 -37.85 -15.63 -17.85
CA ALA A 111 -36.65 -15.80 -17.05
C ALA A 111 -35.53 -16.44 -17.90
N GLU A 112 -34.77 -15.60 -18.61
CA GLU A 112 -33.44 -15.94 -19.12
C GLU A 112 -32.52 -16.10 -17.90
N GLU A 113 -32.66 -17.27 -17.26
CA GLU A 113 -31.72 -17.78 -16.28
C GLU A 113 -30.34 -17.75 -16.92
N TRP A 114 -29.49 -16.85 -16.40
CA TRP A 114 -28.12 -16.64 -16.86
C TRP A 114 -27.41 -17.99 -17.02
N GLY A 115 -27.32 -18.47 -18.26
CA GLY A 115 -26.54 -19.65 -18.62
C GLY A 115 -25.07 -19.30 -18.43
N GLY A 116 -24.51 -19.66 -17.27
CA GLY A 116 -23.11 -19.39 -16.95
C GLY A 116 -22.19 -19.79 -18.10
N PHE A 117 -21.08 -19.08 -18.27
CA PHE A 117 -20.09 -19.38 -19.31
C PHE A 117 -19.77 -20.88 -19.26
N GLU A 118 -20.07 -21.59 -20.35
CA GLU A 118 -19.61 -22.95 -20.52
C GLU A 118 -18.08 -22.88 -20.49
N ASP A 119 -17.49 -23.36 -19.41
CA ASP A 119 -16.06 -23.50 -19.26
C ASP A 119 -15.62 -24.59 -20.24
N THR A 120 -15.35 -24.20 -21.48
CA THR A 120 -14.75 -25.07 -22.50
C THR A 120 -13.31 -25.32 -22.07
N SER A 121 -13.15 -26.18 -21.07
CA SER A 121 -11.91 -26.53 -20.35
C SER A 121 -10.90 -27.31 -21.21
N GLY A 122 -10.87 -27.08 -22.52
CA GLY A 122 -10.01 -27.80 -23.46
C GLY A 122 -9.48 -26.94 -24.61
N GLN A 123 -9.83 -25.65 -24.69
CA GLN A 123 -9.41 -24.79 -25.78
C GLN A 123 -9.02 -23.40 -25.27
N GLN A 124 -8.24 -23.38 -24.18
CA GLN A 124 -7.34 -22.25 -23.96
C GLN A 124 -6.19 -22.49 -24.93
N ASP A 125 -6.25 -21.85 -26.09
CA ASP A 125 -5.08 -21.75 -26.95
C ASP A 125 -3.94 -21.25 -26.04
N ALA A 126 -2.86 -22.02 -25.96
CA ALA A 126 -1.68 -21.64 -25.19
C ALA A 126 -1.08 -20.42 -25.87
N ILE A 127 -1.54 -19.25 -25.44
CA ILE A 127 -1.16 -17.98 -26.01
C ILE A 127 0.19 -17.60 -25.40
N ASP A 128 1.26 -18.14 -25.98
CA ASP A 128 2.61 -17.67 -25.73
C ASP A 128 2.77 -16.36 -26.52
N HIS A 129 2.92 -15.25 -25.80
CA HIS A 129 3.03 -13.92 -26.39
C HIS A 129 4.30 -13.22 -25.91
N GLU A 130 5.04 -12.66 -26.87
CA GLU A 130 6.23 -11.85 -26.64
C GLU A 130 5.86 -10.38 -26.83
N GLU A 131 5.97 -9.58 -25.78
CA GLU A 131 5.73 -8.14 -25.84
C GLU A 131 7.07 -7.39 -25.76
N GLU A 132 7.33 -6.57 -26.79
CA GLU A 132 8.50 -5.70 -26.82
C GLU A 132 8.19 -4.38 -26.10
N TYR A 133 8.96 -4.08 -25.05
CA TYR A 133 8.84 -2.84 -24.32
C TYR A 133 10.07 -1.94 -24.57
N ILE A 134 9.80 -0.74 -25.09
CA ILE A 134 10.80 0.25 -25.45
C ILE A 134 10.67 1.45 -24.51
N ASP A 135 11.58 1.57 -23.55
CA ASP A 135 11.81 2.81 -22.80
C ASP A 135 12.96 3.61 -23.46
N GLU A 136 13.00 4.93 -23.24
CA GLU A 136 13.94 5.88 -23.87
C GLU A 136 15.44 5.50 -23.79
N ASP A 137 15.83 4.65 -22.82
CA ASP A 137 17.20 4.17 -22.61
C ASP A 137 17.31 2.62 -22.50
N ARG A 138 16.20 1.85 -22.63
CA ARG A 138 16.20 0.39 -22.40
C ARG A 138 15.20 -0.33 -23.30
N PHE A 139 15.70 -1.35 -23.99
CA PHE A 139 14.89 -2.32 -24.73
C PHE A 139 14.83 -3.61 -23.93
N THR A 140 13.62 -4.02 -23.53
CA THR A 140 13.39 -5.29 -22.82
C THR A 140 12.22 -6.02 -23.44
N THR A 141 12.38 -7.31 -23.69
CA THR A 141 11.30 -8.18 -24.15
C THR A 141 10.78 -9.00 -22.98
N VAL A 142 9.45 -9.09 -22.85
CA VAL A 142 8.78 -9.90 -21.82
C VAL A 142 8.06 -11.03 -22.54
N THR A 143 8.41 -12.26 -22.21
CA THR A 143 7.75 -13.48 -22.72
C THR A 143 6.78 -14.01 -21.67
N VAL A 144 5.52 -14.17 -22.05
CA VAL A 144 4.50 -14.79 -21.19
C VAL A 144 4.30 -16.22 -21.68
N GLU A 145 4.74 -17.19 -20.88
CA GLU A 145 4.61 -18.63 -21.17
C GLU A 145 3.49 -19.25 -20.33
N SER A 146 2.74 -20.16 -20.94
CA SER A 146 1.75 -20.97 -20.23
C SER A 146 2.42 -22.07 -19.39
N VAL A 147 2.04 -22.18 -18.11
CA VAL A 147 2.58 -23.18 -17.18
C VAL A 147 1.45 -23.91 -16.49
N HIS A 148 1.51 -25.25 -16.44
CA HIS A 148 0.56 -26.07 -15.72
C HIS A 148 0.98 -26.20 -14.24
N VAL A 149 0.03 -25.99 -13.33
CA VAL A 149 0.26 -26.08 -11.88
C VAL A 149 -0.21 -27.45 -11.39
N SER A 150 0.74 -28.34 -11.10
CA SER A 150 0.50 -29.68 -10.56
C SER A 150 0.94 -29.76 -9.10
N LYS A 151 0.49 -30.80 -8.38
CA LYS A 151 0.85 -31.02 -6.97
C LYS A 151 2.37 -31.13 -6.74
N ASP A 152 3.10 -31.55 -7.76
CA ASP A 152 4.55 -31.70 -7.77
C ASP A 152 5.31 -30.45 -8.27
N GLY A 153 4.61 -29.40 -8.70
CA GLY A 153 5.23 -28.13 -9.12
C GLY A 153 4.62 -27.51 -10.39
N LEU A 154 5.26 -26.44 -10.86
CA LEU A 154 4.97 -25.78 -12.15
C LEU A 154 5.69 -26.56 -13.28
N THR A 155 4.94 -27.02 -14.28
CA THR A 155 5.46 -27.72 -15.46
C THR A 155 5.13 -26.93 -16.72
N SER A 156 6.13 -26.58 -17.53
CA SER A 156 5.92 -25.92 -18.82
C SER A 156 5.31 -26.89 -19.83
N SER A 157 4.43 -26.39 -20.69
CA SER A 157 3.66 -27.18 -21.67
C SER A 157 4.43 -27.47 -22.96
N ARG A 158 5.66 -26.95 -23.10
CA ARG A 158 6.46 -27.10 -24.32
C ARG A 158 6.95 -28.54 -24.44
N PRO A 159 6.64 -29.27 -25.53
CA PRO A 159 7.29 -30.54 -25.80
C PRO A 159 8.74 -30.27 -26.22
N ASP A 160 9.70 -30.65 -25.37
CA ASP A 160 11.13 -30.69 -25.72
C ASP A 160 11.35 -31.71 -26.85
N ALA A 161 11.33 -31.24 -28.09
CA ALA A 161 11.99 -31.91 -29.19
C ALA A 161 13.44 -31.45 -29.19
N GLU A 162 14.35 -32.38 -28.89
CA GLU A 162 15.82 -32.23 -28.82
C GLU A 162 16.37 -31.72 -27.48
N ASP A 163 16.42 -32.60 -26.47
CA ASP A 163 17.71 -33.07 -25.89
C ASP A 163 17.42 -34.08 -24.76
N SER A 164 17.24 -35.35 -25.14
CA SER A 164 17.02 -36.44 -24.17
C SER A 164 17.80 -37.68 -24.62
N ALA A 165 19.12 -37.58 -24.61
CA ALA A 165 19.98 -38.76 -24.70
C ALA A 165 21.39 -38.47 -24.18
N GLU A 166 21.57 -38.07 -22.93
CA GLU A 166 22.80 -38.35 -22.17
C GLU A 166 22.59 -38.00 -20.70
N GLU A 167 23.17 -38.81 -19.80
CA GLU A 167 23.23 -38.63 -18.34
C GLU A 167 22.17 -39.33 -17.46
N GLU A 168 21.74 -40.54 -17.84
CA GLU A 168 21.66 -41.62 -16.83
C GLU A 168 23.02 -42.33 -16.75
N GLU A 169 23.89 -41.86 -15.87
CA GLU A 169 24.95 -42.61 -15.17
C GLU A 169 26.05 -41.64 -14.73
N LYS A 170 25.99 -41.16 -13.49
CA LYS A 170 27.15 -41.10 -12.58
C LYS A 170 26.79 -40.51 -11.21
N LYS A 171 26.92 -41.40 -10.23
CA LYS A 171 27.59 -41.18 -8.94
C LYS A 171 26.81 -40.47 -7.83
N GLU A 172 26.20 -41.34 -7.02
CA GLU A 172 26.41 -41.36 -5.58
C GLU A 172 27.86 -40.98 -5.19
N LYS A 173 28.02 -39.88 -4.42
CA LYS A 173 28.92 -39.77 -3.25
C LYS A 173 28.99 -38.34 -2.70
N LYS A 174 29.06 -38.27 -1.36
CA LYS A 174 29.55 -37.20 -0.46
C LYS A 174 28.52 -36.18 0.06
N THR A 175 28.03 -36.35 1.29
CA THR A 175 28.58 -35.93 2.61
C THR A 175 28.45 -34.42 2.93
N THR A 176 27.55 -34.13 3.86
CA THR A 176 27.59 -33.10 4.94
C THR A 176 28.68 -32.02 4.86
N ILE A 177 28.29 -30.75 4.59
CA ILE A 177 28.90 -29.51 5.13
C ILE A 177 27.82 -28.41 5.24
N GLU A 178 27.91 -27.62 6.31
CA GLU A 178 27.05 -26.51 6.78
C GLU A 178 26.71 -25.38 5.78
N PRO A 179 25.67 -24.56 6.05
CA PRO A 179 25.31 -23.43 5.19
C PRO A 179 26.25 -22.23 5.38
N GLU A 180 27.19 -22.06 4.47
CA GLU A 180 27.92 -20.80 4.30
C GLU A 180 27.06 -19.78 3.55
N LYS A 181 27.01 -18.56 4.12
CA LYS A 181 26.27 -17.41 3.62
C LYS A 181 26.80 -16.98 2.25
N THR A 182 25.98 -17.08 1.21
CA THR A 182 26.23 -16.41 -0.06
C THR A 182 26.18 -14.90 0.13
N ARG A 183 27.35 -14.28 0.02
CA ARG A 183 27.51 -12.85 -0.15
C ARG A 183 27.30 -12.56 -1.63
N ASP A 184 26.12 -12.08 -1.98
CA ASP A 184 25.89 -11.56 -3.32
C ASP A 184 26.79 -10.34 -3.57
N GLY A 185 27.69 -10.54 -4.52
CA GLY A 185 28.65 -9.57 -4.97
C GLY A 185 27.98 -8.47 -5.77
N ASN A 186 27.73 -7.34 -5.11
CA ASN A 186 27.62 -6.06 -5.81
C ASN A 186 29.04 -5.53 -6.08
N ASN A 187 29.69 -6.07 -7.12
CA ASN A 187 30.97 -5.60 -7.64
C ASN A 187 30.71 -4.39 -8.56
N GLY A 188 31.05 -3.18 -8.09
CA GLY A 188 31.24 -2.02 -8.97
C GLY A 188 30.91 -0.65 -8.38
N ALA A 189 30.03 -0.56 -7.39
CA ALA A 189 29.74 0.74 -6.77
C ALA A 189 30.71 1.03 -5.62
N PRO A 190 31.53 2.10 -5.68
CA PRO A 190 32.38 2.47 -4.55
C PRO A 190 31.49 2.74 -3.32
N LYS A 191 31.74 2.01 -2.23
CA LYS A 191 31.03 2.19 -0.95
C LYS A 191 31.05 3.67 -0.59
N LYS A 192 29.87 4.30 -0.45
CA LYS A 192 29.76 5.71 -0.09
C LYS A 192 30.51 5.92 1.22
N LYS A 193 31.55 6.74 1.20
CA LYS A 193 32.33 7.08 2.40
C LYS A 193 31.37 7.64 3.45
N LYS A 194 31.50 7.19 4.70
CA LYS A 194 30.73 7.75 5.83
C LYS A 194 30.91 9.26 5.79
N GLN A 195 29.80 10.01 5.74
CA GLN A 195 29.85 11.46 5.73
C GLN A 195 30.56 11.91 7.01
N LYS A 196 31.73 12.53 6.86
CA LYS A 196 32.40 13.17 7.98
C LYS A 196 31.58 14.40 8.29
N PHE A 197 30.81 14.36 9.39
CA PHE A 197 30.12 15.53 9.91
C PHE A 197 31.19 16.55 10.34
N ARG A 198 31.60 17.40 9.41
CA ARG A 198 32.34 18.61 9.75
C ARG A 198 31.32 19.72 9.90
N TYR A 199 31.43 20.48 10.98
CA TYR A 199 30.64 21.68 11.11
C TYR A 199 30.96 22.59 9.94
N GLU A 200 29.92 23.00 9.22
CA GLU A 200 30.02 24.03 8.20
C GLU A 200 30.69 25.26 8.83
N THR A 201 31.62 25.87 8.11
CA THR A 201 32.17 27.18 8.50
C THR A 201 31.03 28.21 8.55
N LYS A 202 31.23 29.32 9.27
CA LYS A 202 30.19 30.36 9.41
C LYS A 202 29.67 30.88 8.06
N LEU A 203 30.51 30.91 7.02
CA LEU A 203 30.13 31.34 5.68
C LEU A 203 29.31 30.29 4.94
N GLU A 204 29.74 29.03 4.97
CA GLU A 204 28.99 27.91 4.40
C GLU A 204 27.60 27.80 5.03
N ARG A 205 27.50 27.92 6.36
CA ARG A 205 26.23 27.93 7.09
C ARG A 205 25.28 29.04 6.65
N LYS A 206 25.81 30.21 6.26
CA LYS A 206 24.97 31.30 5.73
C LYS A 206 24.44 30.94 4.34
N ILE A 207 25.28 30.37 3.48
CA ILE A 207 24.92 29.96 2.13
C ILE A 207 23.87 28.83 2.16
N THR A 208 24.05 27.83 3.03
CA THR A 208 23.10 26.71 3.18
C THR A 208 21.74 27.19 3.70
N ASN A 209 21.72 28.08 4.69
CA ASN A 209 20.50 28.71 5.18
C ASN A 209 19.76 29.52 4.10
N ILE A 210 20.48 30.27 3.26
CA ILE A 210 19.87 31.02 2.15
C ILE A 210 19.23 30.05 1.14
N LYS A 211 19.94 28.98 0.77
CA LYS A 211 19.43 27.94 -0.15
C LYS A 211 18.19 27.23 0.42
N GLN A 212 18.19 26.88 1.70
CA GLN A 212 17.05 26.25 2.35
C GLN A 212 15.83 27.18 2.41
N LYS A 213 16.03 28.46 2.74
CA LYS A 213 14.94 29.46 2.72
C LYS A 213 14.35 29.63 1.32
N ALA A 214 15.18 29.66 0.28
CA ALA A 214 14.73 29.74 -1.10
C ALA A 214 13.92 28.49 -1.51
N LYS A 215 14.36 27.29 -1.12
CA LYS A 215 13.65 26.04 -1.37
C LYS A 215 12.29 26.00 -0.65
N ASN A 216 12.24 26.43 0.60
CA ASN A 216 11.01 26.45 1.39
C ASN A 216 10.02 27.51 0.88
N LYS A 217 10.51 28.63 0.31
CA LYS A 217 9.65 29.63 -0.33
C LYS A 217 9.04 29.13 -1.65
N ARG A 218 9.76 28.25 -2.36
CA ARG A 218 9.30 27.65 -3.63
C ARG A 218 8.33 26.49 -3.46
N ARG A 219 8.28 25.88 -2.29
CA ARG A 219 7.28 24.85 -2.01
C ARG A 219 5.94 25.54 -1.73
N PRO A 220 4.85 25.17 -2.44
CA PRO A 220 3.53 25.63 -2.06
C PRO A 220 3.28 25.19 -0.61
N ARG A 221 2.72 26.10 0.18
CA ARG A 221 2.22 25.74 1.51
C ARG A 221 0.87 25.09 1.27
N ASP A 222 0.82 23.78 1.39
CA ASP A 222 -0.42 23.05 1.63
C ASP A 222 -1.05 23.51 2.95
#